data_AF-A0AAU5QM16-F1
#
_entry.id   AF-A0AAU5QM16-F1
#
_cell.length_a   1.000
_cell.length_b   1.000
_cell.length_c   1.000
_cell.angle_alpha   90.00
_cell.angle_beta   90.00
_cell.angle_gamma   90.00
#
_symmetry.space_group_name_H-M   'P 1'
#
loop_
_entity.id
_entity.type
_entity.pdbx_description
1 polymer ?
#
loop_
_entity_poly.entity_id
_entity_poly.type
_entity_poly.pdbx_seq_one_letter_code
_entity_poly.pdbx_strand_id
1 'polypeptide(L)' 'MESAVGKEAADAALDLLELVEYAWHDCYGEVTPPEEIVDDILTCAQGDLAEMIRFALMAVEDSRDLHVAARQIEADGTP' A
#
# COMPACT_ATOMS: atom_id res chain seq x y z
N MET A 1 5.12 -8.06 -16.79
CA MET A 1 5.00 -7.50 -15.44
C MET A 1 3.76 -8.16 -14.86
N GLU A 2 3.96 -9.07 -13.92
CA GLU A 2 2.87 -9.78 -13.24
C GLU A 2 2.23 -8.79 -12.25
N SER A 3 0.90 -8.77 -12.16
CA SER A 3 0.16 -7.88 -11.24
C SER A 3 0.46 -8.30 -9.80
N ALA A 4 0.78 -7.34 -8.92
CA ALA A 4 1.09 -7.62 -7.51
C ALA A 4 -0.05 -8.37 -6.80
N VAL A 5 -1.31 -8.16 -7.21
CA VAL A 5 -2.52 -8.80 -6.63
C VAL A 5 -3.17 -9.84 -7.56
N GLY A 6 -2.46 -10.28 -8.59
CA GLY A 6 -3.03 -11.12 -9.65
C GLY A 6 -3.88 -10.33 -10.66
N LYS A 7 -4.17 -10.95 -11.81
CA LYS A 7 -4.76 -10.26 -12.98
C LYS A 7 -6.22 -9.83 -12.75
N GLU A 8 -6.98 -10.60 -11.98
CA GLU A 8 -8.41 -10.34 -11.76
C GLU A 8 -8.64 -9.15 -10.81
N ALA A 9 -7.70 -8.89 -9.90
CA ALA A 9 -7.78 -7.79 -8.94
C ALA A 9 -7.00 -6.54 -9.37
N ALA A 10 -6.33 -6.57 -10.53
CA ALA A 10 -5.42 -5.50 -10.95
C ALA A 10 -6.12 -4.13 -11.04
N ASP A 11 -7.28 -4.07 -11.69
CA ASP A 11 -8.04 -2.82 -11.86
C ASP A 11 -8.49 -2.28 -10.49
N ALA A 12 -8.96 -3.14 -9.59
CA ALA A 12 -9.38 -2.74 -8.25
C ALA A 12 -8.21 -2.26 -7.37
N ALA A 13 -7.02 -2.82 -7.53
CA ALA A 13 -5.82 -2.33 -6.86
C ALA A 13 -5.36 -0.98 -7.39
N LEU A 14 -5.49 -0.73 -8.71
CA LEU A 14 -5.21 0.58 -9.29
C LEU A 14 -6.20 1.64 -8.80
N ASP A 15 -7.49 1.32 -8.77
CA ASP A 15 -8.52 2.21 -8.21
C ASP A 15 -8.22 2.53 -6.73
N LEU A 16 -7.75 1.55 -5.96
CA LEU A 16 -7.33 1.77 -4.57
C LEU A 16 -6.14 2.73 -4.48
N LEU A 17 -5.11 2.56 -5.31
CA LEU A 17 -3.95 3.46 -5.30
C LEU A 17 -4.35 4.89 -5.69
N GLU A 18 -5.27 5.07 -6.64
CA GLU A 18 -5.83 6.38 -6.95
C GLU A 18 -6.59 6.99 -5.76
N LEU A 19 -7.37 6.18 -5.02
CA LEU A 19 -8.01 6.64 -3.79
C LEU A 19 -7.00 7.04 -2.70
N VAL A 20 -5.87 6.33 -2.60
CA VAL A 20 -4.78 6.70 -1.70
C VAL A 20 -4.16 8.03 -2.12
N GLU A 21 -3.94 8.28 -3.40
CA GLU A 21 -3.44 9.58 -3.90
C GLU A 21 -4.37 10.73 -3.49
N TYR A 22 -5.69 10.58 -3.69
CA TYR A 22 -6.66 11.60 -3.25
C TYR A 22 -6.63 11.83 -1.74
N ALA A 23 -6.61 10.75 -0.95
CA ALA A 23 -6.58 10.85 0.50
C ALA A 23 -5.27 11.45 1.01
N TRP A 24 -4.13 11.08 0.40
CA TRP A 24 -2.82 11.62 0.74
C TRP A 24 -2.74 13.12 0.47
N HIS A 25 -3.26 13.56 -0.68
CA HIS A 25 -3.37 14.98 -1.00
C HIS A 25 -4.17 15.74 0.04
N ASP A 26 -5.32 15.22 0.46
CA ASP A 26 -6.18 15.91 1.44
C ASP A 26 -5.56 15.94 2.85
N CYS A 27 -4.83 14.89 3.24
CA CYS A 27 -4.19 14.78 4.56
C CYS A 27 -2.86 15.54 4.67
N TYR A 28 -2.03 15.51 3.61
CA TYR A 28 -0.64 15.97 3.65
C TYR A 28 -0.33 17.11 2.67
N GLY A 29 -1.24 17.43 1.73
CA GLY A 29 -1.04 18.48 0.71
C GLY A 29 -0.06 18.11 -0.40
N GLU A 30 0.31 16.83 -0.49
CA GLU A 30 1.22 16.28 -1.49
C GLU A 30 0.43 15.57 -2.59
N VAL A 31 0.86 15.69 -3.85
CA VAL A 31 0.09 15.18 -5.01
C VAL A 31 -0.08 13.65 -4.99
N THR A 32 0.92 12.94 -4.48
CA THR A 32 0.96 11.47 -4.40
C THR A 32 1.75 11.08 -3.15
N PRO A 33 1.48 9.93 -2.52
CA PRO A 33 2.38 9.36 -1.53
C PRO A 33 3.79 9.16 -2.11
N PRO A 34 4.84 9.23 -1.28
CA PRO A 34 6.18 8.78 -1.64
C PRO A 34 6.19 7.31 -2.12
N GLU A 35 7.09 6.97 -3.05
CA GLU A 35 7.21 5.60 -3.59
C GLU A 35 7.39 4.54 -2.48
N GLU A 36 8.15 4.86 -1.43
CA GLU A 36 8.36 3.97 -0.28
C GLU A 36 7.06 3.57 0.44
N ILE A 37 6.05 4.45 0.46
CA ILE A 37 4.75 4.14 1.06
C ILE A 37 3.99 3.14 0.20
N VAL A 38 4.05 3.29 -1.12
CA VAL A 38 3.42 2.35 -2.06
C VAL A 38 4.10 0.98 -1.96
N ASP A 39 5.43 0.95 -1.89
CA ASP A 39 6.20 -0.28 -1.73
C ASP A 39 5.89 -0.97 -0.39
N ASP A 40 5.77 -0.23 0.71
CA ASP A 40 5.41 -0.78 2.02
C ASP A 40 3.97 -1.34 2.00
N ILE A 41 3.00 -0.66 1.36
CA ILE A 41 1.63 -1.17 1.17
C ILE A 41 1.67 -2.52 0.44
N LEU A 42 2.41 -2.60 -0.67
CA LEU A 42 2.48 -3.81 -1.49
C LEU A 42 3.19 -4.96 -0.73
N THR A 43 4.28 -4.65 -0.04
CA THR A 43 5.03 -5.59 0.81
C THR A 43 4.12 -6.17 1.90
N CYS A 44 3.33 -5.32 2.55
CA CYS A 44 2.42 -5.76 3.60
C CYS A 44 1.21 -6.53 3.07
N ALA A 45 0.72 -6.16 1.88
CA ALA A 45 -0.44 -6.79 1.25
C ALA A 45 -0.18 -8.23 0.81
N GLN A 46 1.08 -8.58 0.48
CA GLN A 46 1.45 -9.95 0.06
C GLN A 46 0.57 -10.48 -1.10
N GLY A 47 0.15 -9.59 -1.98
CA GLY A 47 -0.72 -9.86 -3.13
C GLY A 47 -2.20 -10.11 -2.81
N ASP A 48 -2.65 -9.91 -1.57
CA ASP A 48 -4.06 -9.95 -1.19
C ASP A 48 -4.67 -8.54 -1.25
N LEU A 49 -5.72 -8.36 -2.05
CA LEU A 49 -6.37 -7.05 -2.21
C LEU A 49 -7.02 -6.55 -0.90
N ALA A 50 -7.55 -7.43 -0.06
CA ALA A 50 -8.17 -7.02 1.20
C ALA A 50 -7.11 -6.56 2.22
N GLU A 51 -5.95 -7.22 2.26
CA GLU A 51 -4.79 -6.70 3.00
C GLU A 51 -4.29 -5.38 2.41
N MET A 52 -4.23 -5.25 1.08
CA MET A 52 -3.84 -3.99 0.42
C MET A 52 -4.73 -2.82 0.86
N ILE A 53 -6.06 -3.02 0.92
CA ILE A 53 -7.00 -2.00 1.42
C ILE A 53 -6.69 -1.62 2.88
N ARG A 54 -6.40 -2.60 3.75
CA ARG A 54 -6.09 -2.35 5.16
C ARG A 54 -4.80 -1.56 5.34
N PHE A 55 -3.75 -1.93 4.61
CA PHE A 55 -2.46 -1.24 4.71
C PHE A 55 -2.47 0.12 4.00
N ALA A 56 -3.26 0.28 2.93
CA ALA A 56 -3.51 1.59 2.33
C ALA A 56 -4.21 2.56 3.31
N LEU A 57 -5.21 2.07 4.06
CA LEU A 57 -5.85 2.87 5.11
C LEU A 57 -4.84 3.26 6.21
N MET A 58 -4.05 2.29 6.68
CA MET A 58 -2.99 2.54 7.67
C MET A 58 -1.97 3.56 7.16
N ALA A 59 -1.60 3.52 5.88
CA ALA A 59 -0.67 4.47 5.28
C ALA A 59 -1.15 5.92 5.43
N VAL A 60 -2.44 6.15 5.17
CA VAL A 60 -3.08 7.48 5.24
C VAL A 60 -3.30 7.92 6.69
N GLU A 61 -3.59 7.00 7.60
CA GLU A 61 -3.78 7.31 9.03
C GLU A 61 -2.45 7.58 9.73
N ASP A 62 -1.46 6.69 9.57
CA ASP A 62 -0.10 6.82 10.10
C ASP A 62 0.89 5.94 9.31
N SER A 63 1.62 6.55 8.38
CA SER A 63 2.62 5.87 7.56
C SER A 63 3.78 5.24 8.36
N ARG A 64 4.01 5.66 9.60
CA ARG A 64 5.07 5.06 10.44
C ARG A 64 4.69 3.66 10.90
N ASP A 65 3.41 3.42 11.16
CA ASP A 65 2.92 2.10 11.55
C ASP A 65 3.01 1.13 10.37
N LEU A 66 2.70 1.62 9.16
CA LEU A 66 2.92 0.88 7.92
C LEU A 66 4.40 0.49 7.76
N HIS A 67 5.32 1.45 7.92
CA HIS A 67 6.75 1.19 7.76
C HIS A 67 7.28 0.18 8.79
N VAL A 68 6.75 0.20 10.03
CA VAL A 68 7.08 -0.82 11.03
C VAL A 68 6.57 -2.20 10.61
N ALA A 69 5.36 -2.29 10.05
CA ALA A 69 4.78 -3.55 9.58
C ALA A 69 5.59 -4.14 8.40
N ALA A 70 5.95 -3.31 7.41
CA ALA A 70 6.74 -3.75 6.27
C ALA A 70 8.09 -4.33 6.70
N ARG A 71 8.78 -3.65 7.62
CA ARG A 71 10.07 -4.12 8.15
C ARG A 71 9.96 -5.41 8.96
N GLN A 72 8.82 -5.68 9.59
CA GLN A 72 8.59 -6.96 10.27
C GLN A 72 8.49 -8.10 9.25
N ILE A 73 7.75 -7.91 8.15
CA ILE A 73 7.60 -8.90 7.08
C ILE A 73 8.96 -9.21 6.42
N GLU A 74 9.74 -8.17 6.12
CA GLU A 74 11.11 -8.31 5.60
C GLU A 74 12.01 -9.08 6.57
N ALA A 75 11.94 -8.77 7.87
CA ALA A 75 12.75 -9.43 8.89
C ALA A 75 12.37 -10.91 9.08
N ASP A 76 11.10 -11.25 8.88
CA ASP A 76 10.59 -12.62 8.96
C ASP A 76 10.94 -13.46 7.71
N GLY A 77 11.57 -12.85 6.70
CA GLY A 77 12.00 -13.53 5.48
C GLY A 77 10.85 -14.03 4.61
N THR A 78 9.66 -13.45 4.81
CA THR A 78 8.52 -13.69 3.92
C THR A 78 8.69 -12.74 2.74
N PRO A 79 8.91 -13.25 1.51
CA PRO A 79 9.17 -12.42 0.33
C PRO A 79 7.98 -11.56 -0.07
#